data_AF-A0A934G6G4-F1
#
_entry.id   AF-A0A934G6G4-F1
#
_cell.length_a   1.000
_cell.length_b   1.000
_cell.length_c   1.000
_cell.angle_alpha   90.00
_cell.angle_beta   90.00
_cell.angle_gamma   90.00
#
_symmetry.space_group_name_H-M   'P 1'
#
loop_
_entity.id
_entity.type
_entity.pdbx_description
1 polymer ?
#
loop_
_entity_poly.entity_id
_entity_poly.type
_entity_poly.pdbx_seq_one_letter_code
_entity_poly.pdbx_strand_id
1 'polypeptide(L)'
;MDDTQHPKADGGSRETDRYLSFDGIDCNGNARTVMALIERHLSEAGQTGPFWDYFMSKRKPRSGPPPDDLFLVHCHINQIRELFEERAAAEALALLGLLEEECC
;
A
#
# COMPACT_ATOMS: atom_id res chain seq x y z
N MET A 1 33.61 -33.56 39.77
CA MET A 1 32.36 -32.79 39.91
C MET A 1 32.68 -31.39 39.45
N ASP A 2 31.82 -30.83 38.61
CA ASP A 2 31.99 -29.66 37.74
C ASP A 2 32.72 -29.95 36.41
N ASP A 3 32.06 -30.54 35.42
CA ASP A 3 30.95 -30.04 34.55
C ASP A 3 31.41 -29.11 33.42
N THR A 4 31.61 -29.77 32.27
CA THR A 4 30.94 -29.47 30.99
C THR A 4 31.19 -28.11 30.33
N GLN A 5 32.09 -28.17 29.34
CA GLN A 5 32.09 -27.36 28.12
C GLN A 5 30.70 -27.23 27.47
N HIS A 6 30.30 -26.02 27.06
CA HIS A 6 29.40 -25.82 25.92
C HIS A 6 29.80 -24.55 25.14
N PRO A 7 30.13 -24.65 23.84
CA PRO A 7 30.36 -23.48 22.99
C PRO A 7 29.02 -22.85 22.59
N LYS A 8 28.89 -21.53 22.75
CA LYS A 8 27.79 -20.76 22.17
C LYS A 8 28.05 -20.62 20.67
N ALA A 9 27.29 -21.35 19.87
CA ALA A 9 27.20 -21.11 18.44
C ALA A 9 26.56 -19.74 18.22
N ASP A 10 27.32 -18.83 17.60
CA ASP A 10 26.83 -17.54 17.13
C ASP A 10 25.97 -17.80 15.88
N GLY A 11 24.69 -18.06 16.13
CA GLY A 11 23.66 -18.18 15.11
C GLY A 11 23.35 -16.80 14.54
N GLY A 12 24.14 -16.40 13.54
CA GLY A 12 23.87 -15.23 12.72
C GLY A 12 22.60 -15.41 11.89
N SER A 13 21.43 -15.26 12.50
CA SER A 13 20.26 -14.77 11.78
C SER A 13 20.48 -13.27 11.61
N ARG A 14 20.80 -12.83 10.38
CA ARG A 14 20.69 -11.41 10.03
C ARG A 14 19.26 -11.00 10.33
N GLU A 15 19.05 -10.40 11.49
CA GLU A 15 17.88 -9.59 11.78
C GLU A 15 17.88 -8.56 10.64
N THR A 16 16.98 -8.72 9.68
CA THR A 16 16.79 -7.74 8.62
C THR A 16 16.62 -6.41 9.32
N ASP A 17 17.53 -5.48 9.06
CA ASP A 17 17.54 -4.17 9.67
C ASP A 17 16.17 -3.54 9.43
N ARG A 18 15.34 -3.52 10.48
CA ARG A 18 13.93 -3.07 10.42
C ARG A 18 13.83 -1.56 10.20
N TYR A 19 14.97 -0.87 10.08
CA TYR A 19 15.09 0.56 9.92
C TYR A 19 16.16 0.91 8.88
N LEU A 20 16.08 0.30 7.70
CA LEU A 20 16.59 0.99 6.51
C LEU A 20 15.87 2.34 6.45
N SER A 21 16.67 3.42 6.44
CA SER A 21 16.19 4.80 6.35
C SER A 21 15.14 4.91 5.24
N PHE A 22 13.98 5.51 5.55
CA PHE A 22 12.94 5.88 4.58
C PHE A 22 13.41 6.91 3.52
N ASP A 23 14.71 7.23 3.48
CA ASP A 23 15.32 8.06 2.45
C ASP A 23 15.15 7.43 1.07
N GLY A 24 14.28 8.02 0.26
CA GLY A 24 14.10 7.69 -1.15
C GLY A 24 12.75 7.09 -1.52
N ILE A 25 11.87 6.81 -0.56
CA ILE A 25 10.53 6.25 -0.84
C ILE A 25 9.54 7.39 -1.12
N ASP A 26 9.03 7.48 -2.35
CA ASP A 26 7.99 8.46 -2.73
C ASP A 26 6.58 7.91 -2.45
N CYS A 27 6.23 7.79 -1.17
CA CYS A 27 4.90 7.32 -0.76
C CYS A 27 3.76 8.15 -1.37
N ASN A 28 3.93 9.48 -1.41
CA ASN A 28 2.93 10.39 -1.97
C ASN A 28 2.77 10.21 -3.48
N GLY A 29 3.88 10.03 -4.21
CA GLY A 29 3.84 9.75 -5.66
C GLY A 29 3.28 8.39 -6.00
N ASN A 30 3.63 7.36 -5.23
CA ASN A 30 3.05 6.03 -5.37
C ASN A 30 1.55 6.06 -5.10
N ALA A 31 1.10 6.76 -4.06
CA ALA A 31 -0.32 6.93 -3.76
C ALA A 31 -1.07 7.66 -4.89
N ARG A 32 -0.51 8.77 -5.42
CA ARG A 32 -1.07 9.45 -6.60
C ARG A 32 -1.21 8.52 -7.81
N THR A 33 -0.22 7.65 -8.01
CA THR A 33 -0.21 6.68 -9.11
C THR A 33 -1.28 5.62 -8.92
N VAL A 34 -1.43 5.06 -7.71
CA VAL A 34 -2.53 4.14 -7.36
C VAL A 34 -3.88 4.81 -7.63
N MET A 35 -4.08 6.05 -7.21
CA MET A 35 -5.34 6.78 -7.45
C MET A 35 -5.63 6.97 -8.94
N ALA A 36 -4.62 7.21 -9.77
CA ALA A 36 -4.79 7.30 -11.23
C ALA A 36 -5.17 5.95 -11.86
N LEU A 37 -4.60 4.85 -11.35
CA LEU A 37 -4.94 3.49 -11.79
C LEU A 37 -6.38 3.11 -11.43
N ILE A 38 -6.84 3.47 -10.23
CA ILE A 38 -8.25 3.32 -9.84
C ILE A 38 -9.16 4.06 -10.82
N GLU A 39 -8.89 5.35 -11.09
CA GLU A 39 -9.69 6.16 -12.01
C GLU A 39 -9.75 5.55 -13.42
N ARG A 40 -8.61 5.08 -13.93
CA ARG A 40 -8.54 4.38 -15.22
C ARG A 40 -9.43 3.14 -15.24
N HIS A 41 -9.29 2.24 -14.27
CA HIS A 41 -10.04 0.98 -14.25
C HIS A 41 -11.55 1.16 -14.02
N LEU A 42 -11.96 2.20 -13.29
CA LEU A 42 -13.37 2.57 -13.17
C LEU A 42 -13.94 3.09 -14.49
N SER A 43 -13.16 3.89 -15.23
CA SER A 43 -13.58 4.42 -16.53
C SER A 43 -13.73 3.34 -17.61
N GLU A 44 -12.80 2.38 -17.66
CA GLU A 44 -12.79 1.28 -18.64
C GLU A 44 -13.98 0.32 -18.45
N ALA A 45 -14.41 0.12 -17.20
CA ALA A 45 -15.51 -0.80 -16.87
C ALA A 45 -16.90 -0.20 -17.13
N GLY A 46 -17.02 1.12 -17.34
CA GLY A 46 -18.31 1.82 -17.34
C GLY A 46 -19.11 1.62 -16.05
N GLN A 47 -18.46 1.14 -14.99
CA GLN A 47 -19.04 0.83 -13.69
C GLN A 47 -18.44 1.76 -12.66
N THR A 48 -19.29 2.56 -12.02
CA THR A 48 -19.01 3.07 -10.69
C THR A 48 -20.12 2.56 -9.77
N GLY A 49 -19.80 1.54 -8.98
CA GLY A 49 -20.68 1.12 -7.90
C GLY A 49 -20.81 2.26 -6.88
N PRO A 50 -21.87 2.28 -6.05
CA PRO A 50 -22.09 3.34 -5.06
C PRO A 50 -20.88 3.59 -4.13
N PHE A 51 -20.10 2.54 -3.85
CA PHE A 51 -18.85 2.66 -3.10
C PHE A 51 -17.81 3.50 -3.84
N TRP A 52 -17.57 3.24 -5.13
CA TRP A 52 -16.55 3.93 -5.92
C TRP A 52 -16.92 5.39 -6.19
N ASP A 53 -18.21 5.70 -6.38
CA ASP A 53 -18.69 7.09 -6.43
C ASP A 53 -18.38 7.83 -5.12
N TYR A 54 -18.71 7.20 -3.99
CA TYR A 54 -18.44 7.76 -2.67
C TYR A 54 -16.93 7.93 -2.44
N PHE A 55 -16.12 6.92 -2.74
CA PHE A 55 -14.67 6.95 -2.59
C PHE A 55 -14.05 8.09 -3.42
N MET A 56 -14.39 8.20 -4.71
CA MET A 56 -13.86 9.26 -5.57
C MET A 56 -14.32 10.65 -5.13
N SER A 57 -15.51 10.78 -4.54
CA SER A 57 -15.98 12.04 -3.97
C SER A 57 -15.13 12.52 -2.78
N LYS A 58 -14.49 11.61 -2.04
CA LYS A 58 -13.63 11.97 -0.90
C LYS A 58 -12.36 12.70 -1.29
N ARG A 59 -11.87 12.47 -2.50
CA ARG A 59 -10.70 13.16 -3.05
C ARG A 59 -10.96 14.66 -3.29
N LYS A 60 -12.22 15.04 -3.51
CA LYS A 60 -12.66 16.42 -3.78
C LYS A 60 -13.82 16.79 -2.84
N PRO A 61 -13.57 16.97 -1.54
CA PRO A 61 -14.63 17.21 -0.58
C PRO A 61 -15.30 18.57 -0.84
N ARG A 62 -16.60 18.67 -0.53
CA ARG A 62 -17.37 19.92 -0.67
C ARG A 62 -16.94 21.01 0.32
N SER A 63 -16.27 20.63 1.41
CA SER A 63 -15.81 21.53 2.47
C SER A 63 -14.59 20.95 3.17
N GLY A 64 -13.71 21.83 3.67
CA GLY A 64 -12.46 21.42 4.32
C GLY A 64 -11.35 21.11 3.31
N PRO A 65 -10.11 20.87 3.79
CA PRO A 65 -9.02 20.47 2.92
C PRO A 65 -9.26 19.08 2.33
N PRO A 66 -8.82 18.81 1.08
CA PRO A 66 -8.81 17.46 0.56
C PRO A 66 -7.90 16.57 1.40
N PRO A 67 -8.31 15.33 1.71
CA PRO A 67 -7.41 14.35 2.31
C PRO A 67 -6.28 14.03 1.33
N ASP A 68 -5.13 13.64 1.88
CA ASP A 68 -4.03 13.14 1.08
C ASP A 68 -4.38 11.79 0.42
N ASP A 69 -3.86 11.55 -0.79
CA ASP A 69 -4.13 10.33 -1.55
C ASP A 69 -3.64 9.08 -0.79
N LEU A 70 -2.51 9.15 -0.07
CA LEU A 70 -1.98 8.03 0.73
C LEU A 70 -2.97 7.65 1.84
N PHE A 71 -3.56 8.63 2.52
CA PHE A 71 -4.57 8.37 3.54
C PHE A 71 -5.79 7.65 2.96
N LEU A 72 -6.29 8.09 1.81
CA LEU A 72 -7.44 7.46 1.16
C LEU A 72 -7.14 6.02 0.75
N VAL A 73 -5.97 5.79 0.15
CA VAL A 73 -5.50 4.46 -0.26
C VAL A 73 -5.38 3.55 0.95
N HIS A 74 -4.71 4.00 2.01
CA HIS A 74 -4.53 3.23 3.24
C HIS A 74 -5.87 2.78 3.85
N CYS A 75 -6.83 3.71 3.99
CA CYS A 75 -8.13 3.39 4.59
C CYS A 75 -8.97 2.39 3.79
N HIS A 76 -8.70 2.21 2.50
CA HIS A 76 -9.52 1.39 1.59
C HIS A 76 -8.67 0.36 0.82
N ILE A 77 -7.51 0.00 1.35
CA ILE A 77 -6.49 -0.77 0.63
C ILE A 77 -7.00 -2.13 0.15
N ASN A 78 -7.87 -2.77 0.94
CA ASN A 78 -8.48 -4.05 0.57
C ASN A 78 -9.50 -3.89 -0.57
N GLN A 79 -10.34 -2.86 -0.55
CA GLN A 79 -11.28 -2.61 -1.65
C GLN A 79 -10.55 -2.26 -2.95
N ILE A 80 -9.42 -1.56 -2.85
CA ILE A 80 -8.55 -1.25 -4.00
C ILE A 80 -7.88 -2.52 -4.53
N ARG A 81 -7.42 -3.40 -3.63
CA ARG A 81 -6.88 -4.72 -3.99
C ARG A 81 -7.92 -5.55 -4.72
N GLU A 82 -9.13 -5.66 -4.20
CA GLU A 82 -10.25 -6.37 -4.84
C GLU A 82 -10.53 -5.82 -6.24
N LEU A 83 -10.58 -4.50 -6.43
CA LEU A 83 -10.74 -3.88 -7.75
C LEU A 83 -9.64 -4.32 -8.72
N PHE A 84 -8.37 -4.27 -8.30
CA PHE A 84 -7.26 -4.64 -9.17
C PHE A 84 -7.20 -6.14 -9.45
N GLU A 85 -7.58 -6.99 -8.50
CA GLU A 85 -7.73 -8.45 -8.69
C GLU A 85 -8.82 -8.79 -9.70
N GLU A 86 -10.01 -8.20 -9.56
CA GLU A 86 -11.13 -8.37 -10.50
C GLU A 86 -10.77 -7.94 -11.92
N ARG A 87 -9.84 -7.00 -12.06
CA ARG A 87 -9.36 -6.47 -13.35
C ARG A 87 -8.08 -7.15 -13.83
N ALA A 88 -7.55 -8.13 -13.09
CA ALA A 88 -6.28 -8.79 -13.35
C ALA A 88 -5.11 -7.81 -13.58
N ALA A 89 -5.12 -6.67 -12.87
CA ALA A 89 -4.17 -5.58 -13.03
C ALA A 89 -2.88 -5.83 -12.23
N ALA A 90 -2.03 -6.75 -12.71
CA ALA A 90 -0.83 -7.20 -12.01
C ALA A 90 0.13 -6.06 -11.61
N GLU A 91 0.34 -5.09 -12.49
CA GLU A 91 1.20 -3.92 -12.20
C GLU A 91 0.62 -3.05 -11.08
N ALA A 92 -0.71 -2.88 -11.06
CA ALA A 92 -1.40 -2.11 -10.03
C ALA A 92 -1.36 -2.84 -8.68
N LEU A 93 -1.50 -4.16 -8.67
CA LEU A 93 -1.35 -5.00 -7.47
C LEU A 93 0.07 -4.97 -6.90
N ALA A 94 1.08 -5.00 -7.77
CA ALA A 94 2.48 -4.89 -7.34
C ALA A 94 2.77 -3.54 -6.70
N LEU A 95 2.30 -2.44 -7.32
CA LEU A 95 2.44 -1.10 -6.75
C LEU A 95 1.68 -0.94 -5.43
N LEU A 96 0.47 -1.48 -5.34
CA LEU A 96 -0.33 -1.44 -4.11
C LEU A 96 0.35 -2.21 -2.97
N GLY A 97 0.94 -3.37 -3.28
CA GLY A 97 1.70 -4.16 -2.31
C GLY A 97 2.97 -3.44 -1.82
N LEU A 98 3.71 -2.81 -2.74
CA LEU A 98 4.87 -1.99 -2.38
C LEU A 98 4.46 -0.84 -1.44
N LEU A 99 3.39 -0.12 -1.78
CA LEU A 99 2.87 0.97 -0.97
C LEU A 99 2.35 0.50 0.40
N GLU A 100 1.79 -0.70 0.49
CA GLU A 100 1.41 -1.33 1.76
C GLU A 100 2.64 -1.64 2.63
N GLU A 101 3.70 -2.20 2.04
CA GLU A 101 4.91 -2.59 2.76
C GLU A 101 5.75 -1.37 3.20
N GLU A 102 5.81 -0.33 2.37
CA GLU A 102 6.70 0.80 2.56
C GLU A 102 6.07 2.01 3.26
N CYS A 103 4.74 2.16 3.20
CA CYS A 103 4.07 3.42 3.54
C CYS A 103 2.85 3.28 4.47
N CYS A 104 2.48 2.07 4.91
CA CYS A 104 1.28 1.80 5.71
C CYS A 104 1.56 1.22 7.10
#